data_AF-A0AA91A5T1-F1
#
_entry.id   AF-A0AA91A5T1-F1
#
_cell.length_a   1.000
_cell.length_b   1.000
_cell.length_c   1.000
_cell.angle_alpha   90.00
_cell.angle_beta   90.00
_cell.angle_gamma   90.00
#
_symmetry.space_group_name_H-M   'P 1'
#
loop_
_entity.id
_entity.type
_entity.pdbx_description
1 polymer ?
#
loop_
_entity_poly.entity_id
_entity_poly.type
_entity_poly.pdbx_seq_one_letter_code
_entity_poly.pdbx_strand_id
1 'polypeptide(L)'
;MIKKLFTLFICTLSLAATFTSCGDEAIDVESVNKQTIFVFFPWTGDTRYTGLYSDLKNNLDSMCEGIVAKKGLNNSRVMVFISQNYRKSYLIDLQYDGNTKTVIRDTLKTYDEATYTTAEGFAEILNEVKRRAEALNYSLIIGAHGCGWTYKSDWVNYPYMARPNAGFAQKENTNHPTATGNFSGIQYGPDPNKPITRFFGSVSLEENALDVPTLAEGIKLSGTKMQYILFDACYMGNVETAYELKDVTNFLISSSSEIMGAGVPYKTVWNYLNNSAPNYSGFVNGVVNFYKNDSHPHCNMAAIDCRQMDNLAQVMKEINSKYTLSSSVPLDSIQPLDGFSPNLFYDMSVYVDSLVPSGSLKDKFNSQMKLTIKAAAHTEQAYTGLKSYRGTTFKVKNYCGLSISDPSQHSVAIKGREKTAWWKATH
;
A
#
# COMPACT_ATOMS: atom_id res chain seq x y z
N MET A 1 33.64 3.77 64.96
CA MET A 1 32.69 3.87 63.82
C MET A 1 33.44 4.06 62.49
N ILE A 2 34.39 3.18 62.14
CA ILE A 2 35.26 3.34 60.95
C ILE A 2 35.18 2.11 60.01
N LYS A 3 34.31 1.13 60.29
CA LYS A 3 34.12 -0.07 59.45
C LYS A 3 32.82 -0.13 58.64
N LYS A 4 31.97 0.90 58.71
CA LYS A 4 30.72 0.98 57.91
C LYS A 4 30.75 2.01 56.76
N LEU A 5 31.84 2.76 56.59
CA LEU A 5 31.97 3.73 55.50
C LEU A 5 32.70 3.18 54.24
N PHE A 6 33.41 2.06 54.36
CA PHE A 6 34.19 1.50 53.24
C PHE A 6 33.38 0.62 52.28
N THR A 7 32.22 0.09 52.71
CA THR A 7 31.35 -0.73 51.85
C THR A 7 30.43 0.11 50.97
N LEU A 8 30.19 1.38 51.32
CA LEU A 8 29.33 2.27 50.53
C LEU A 8 30.07 2.97 49.36
N PHE A 9 31.41 2.95 49.36
CA PHE A 9 32.23 3.55 48.31
C PHE A 9 32.60 2.56 47.18
N ILE A 10 32.45 1.25 47.40
CA ILE A 10 32.71 0.21 46.39
C ILE A 10 31.43 -0.14 45.60
N CYS A 11 30.24 0.10 46.17
CA CYS A 11 28.96 -0.06 45.45
C CYS A 11 28.54 1.17 44.63
N THR A 12 29.24 2.30 44.76
CA THR A 12 28.97 3.53 43.97
C THR A 12 29.96 3.71 42.81
N LEU A 13 31.11 3.01 42.82
CA LEU A 13 32.06 2.99 41.71
C LEU A 13 31.88 1.80 40.73
N SER A 14 30.99 0.86 41.04
CA SER A 14 30.65 -0.27 40.15
C SER A 14 29.38 -0.04 39.31
N LEU A 15 28.76 1.15 39.42
CA LEU A 15 27.63 1.58 38.56
C LEU A 15 28.04 2.54 37.43
N ALA A 16 29.35 2.77 37.24
CA ALA A 16 29.88 3.74 36.27
C ALA A 16 30.67 3.10 35.11
N ALA A 17 30.61 1.77 34.94
CA ALA A 17 31.40 1.08 33.92
C ALA A 17 30.66 -0.10 33.27
N THR A 18 29.50 0.15 32.64
CA THR A 18 28.98 -0.65 31.51
C THR A 18 27.85 0.11 30.81
N PHE A 19 28.20 1.20 30.13
CA PHE A 19 27.45 1.67 28.96
C PHE A 19 28.47 2.05 27.89
N THR A 20 29.19 1.05 27.36
CA THR A 20 29.62 1.10 25.97
C THR A 20 28.37 0.86 25.13
N SER A 21 27.50 1.87 25.07
CA SER A 21 26.50 1.97 24.02
C SER A 21 27.27 2.21 22.74
N CYS A 22 27.05 1.37 21.73
CA CYS A 22 27.37 1.69 20.35
C CYS A 22 26.97 3.14 20.09
N GLY A 23 27.90 3.91 19.52
CA GLY A 23 27.69 5.31 19.19
C GLY A 23 26.65 5.44 18.10
N ASP A 24 25.42 5.70 18.49
CA ASP A 24 24.54 6.57 17.72
C ASP A 24 24.77 7.97 18.30
N GLU A 25 25.55 8.79 17.60
CA GLU A 25 25.62 10.22 17.91
C GLU A 25 24.18 10.76 17.90
N ALA A 26 23.77 11.43 18.99
CA ALA A 26 22.46 12.05 19.05
C ALA A 26 22.32 13.02 17.86
N ILE A 27 21.38 12.74 16.96
CA ILE A 27 21.13 13.59 15.79
C ILE A 27 20.75 14.98 16.31
N ASP A 28 21.51 16.00 15.90
CA ASP A 28 21.11 17.39 16.12
C ASP A 28 19.85 17.66 15.29
N VAL A 29 18.71 17.77 15.98
CA VAL A 29 17.39 17.93 15.37
C VAL A 29 17.25 19.19 14.51
N GLU A 30 18.13 20.18 14.70
CA GLU A 30 18.18 21.39 13.87
C GLU A 30 19.07 21.23 12.63
N SER A 31 19.89 20.18 12.56
CA SER A 31 20.81 19.91 11.44
C SER A 31 20.18 19.12 10.29
N VAL A 32 18.99 18.55 10.50
CA VAL A 32 18.30 17.65 9.57
C VAL A 32 16.91 18.15 9.19
N ASN A 33 16.33 17.61 8.11
CA ASN A 33 14.97 17.98 7.70
C ASN A 33 13.93 17.42 8.68
N LYS A 34 12.73 18.02 8.75
CA LYS A 34 11.66 17.49 9.60
C LYS A 34 11.02 16.24 9.02
N GLN A 35 10.98 16.16 7.70
CA GLN A 35 10.36 15.05 6.97
C GLN A 35 11.05 14.84 5.62
N THR A 36 11.22 13.60 5.22
CA THR A 36 11.53 13.21 3.85
C THR A 36 10.42 12.33 3.32
N ILE A 37 9.79 12.73 2.22
CA ILE A 37 8.79 11.94 1.51
C ILE A 37 9.51 11.25 0.36
N PHE A 38 9.62 9.93 0.43
CA PHE A 38 10.10 9.10 -0.65
C PHE A 38 8.93 8.65 -1.51
N VAL A 39 8.93 9.04 -2.78
CA VAL A 39 7.97 8.60 -3.79
C VAL A 39 8.64 7.50 -4.61
N PHE A 40 8.07 6.30 -4.57
CA PHE A 40 8.59 5.11 -5.24
C PHE A 40 7.62 4.66 -6.34
N PHE A 41 7.98 4.95 -7.58
CA PHE A 41 7.25 4.62 -8.80
C PHE A 41 8.06 3.59 -9.61
N PRO A 42 8.01 2.30 -9.22
CA PRO A 42 8.74 1.23 -9.88
C PRO A 42 8.22 0.99 -11.30
N TRP A 43 8.92 0.17 -12.10
CA TRP A 43 8.46 -0.16 -13.44
C TRP A 43 7.16 -0.97 -13.37
N THR A 44 6.13 -0.45 -14.05
CA THR A 44 4.80 -1.08 -14.10
C THR A 44 4.44 -1.67 -15.45
N GLY A 45 5.38 -1.71 -16.39
CA GLY A 45 5.16 -2.20 -17.75
C GLY A 45 5.91 -3.49 -18.04
N ASP A 46 6.04 -3.82 -19.31
CA ASP A 46 6.89 -4.90 -19.81
C ASP A 46 7.94 -4.36 -20.81
N THR A 47 8.51 -5.21 -21.66
CA THR A 47 9.50 -4.78 -22.65
C THR A 47 8.90 -4.02 -23.84
N ARG A 48 7.57 -4.02 -24.00
CA ARG A 48 6.79 -3.49 -25.13
C ARG A 48 5.70 -2.49 -24.73
N TYR A 49 5.20 -2.56 -23.49
CA TYR A 49 4.12 -1.74 -22.94
C TYR A 49 4.61 -0.96 -21.73
N THR A 50 4.19 0.31 -21.61
CA THR A 50 4.71 1.23 -20.60
C THR A 50 4.00 1.17 -19.24
N GLY A 51 2.96 0.34 -19.09
CA GLY A 51 2.19 0.29 -17.84
C GLY A 51 1.57 1.64 -17.48
N LEU A 52 1.58 1.93 -16.18
CA LEU A 52 1.14 3.19 -15.56
C LEU A 52 2.17 4.33 -15.70
N TYR A 53 3.26 4.19 -16.46
CA TYR A 53 4.30 5.23 -16.50
C TYR A 53 3.75 6.63 -16.82
N SER A 54 2.77 6.73 -17.73
CA SER A 54 2.13 8.01 -18.02
C SER A 54 1.31 8.55 -16.84
N ASP A 55 0.56 7.68 -16.15
CA ASP A 55 -0.23 8.07 -14.97
C ASP A 55 0.68 8.49 -13.80
N LEU A 56 1.78 7.76 -13.57
CA LEU A 56 2.77 8.07 -12.53
C LEU A 56 3.49 9.39 -12.82
N LYS A 57 3.78 9.69 -14.10
CA LYS A 57 4.25 11.01 -14.51
C LYS A 57 3.23 12.11 -14.22
N ASN A 58 1.96 11.89 -14.56
CA ASN A 58 0.88 12.84 -14.25
C ASN A 58 0.74 13.05 -12.74
N ASN A 59 0.96 12.02 -11.91
CA ASN A 59 1.00 12.18 -10.47
C ASN A 59 2.19 13.00 -10.01
N LEU A 60 3.37 12.78 -10.57
CA LEU A 60 4.55 13.60 -10.28
C LEU A 60 4.31 15.08 -10.65
N ASP A 61 3.69 15.33 -11.81
CA ASP A 61 3.27 16.68 -12.21
C ASP A 61 2.26 17.25 -11.20
N SER A 62 1.26 16.48 -10.78
CA SER A 62 0.28 16.86 -9.77
C SER A 62 0.90 17.16 -8.39
N MET A 63 1.92 16.40 -7.97
CA MET A 63 2.70 16.68 -6.77
C MET A 63 3.45 18.01 -6.91
N CYS A 64 4.14 18.25 -8.03
CA CYS A 64 4.80 19.52 -8.30
C CYS A 64 3.81 20.69 -8.26
N GLU A 65 2.62 20.55 -8.83
CA GLU A 65 1.56 21.57 -8.74
C GLU A 65 1.11 21.81 -7.29
N GLY A 66 1.01 20.74 -6.48
CA GLY A 66 0.73 20.84 -5.04
C GLY A 66 1.81 21.62 -4.27
N ILE A 67 3.09 21.37 -4.58
CA ILE A 67 4.24 22.07 -4.01
C ILE A 67 4.20 23.56 -4.39
N VAL A 68 3.96 23.87 -5.67
CA VAL A 68 3.82 25.27 -6.15
C VAL A 68 2.64 25.96 -5.47
N ALA A 69 1.48 25.31 -5.39
CA ALA A 69 0.29 25.87 -4.75
C ALA A 69 0.51 26.18 -3.26
N LYS A 70 1.42 25.46 -2.61
CA LYS A 70 1.81 25.67 -1.22
C LYS A 70 3.06 26.54 -1.05
N LYS A 71 3.62 27.03 -2.15
CA LYS A 71 4.79 27.92 -2.19
C LYS A 71 6.00 27.30 -1.48
N GLY A 72 6.18 25.98 -1.60
CA GLY A 72 7.32 25.28 -1.02
C GLY A 72 6.99 23.92 -0.41
N LEU A 73 7.98 23.40 0.31
CA LEU A 73 7.99 22.04 0.85
C LEU A 73 7.76 21.94 2.36
N ASN A 74 7.54 23.04 3.08
CA ASN A 74 7.26 23.04 4.53
C ASN A 74 8.32 22.32 5.39
N ASN A 75 9.62 22.55 5.13
CA ASN A 75 10.74 21.86 5.79
C ASN A 75 10.78 20.34 5.55
N SER A 76 10.13 19.89 4.47
CA SER A 76 10.24 18.54 3.96
C SER A 76 11.18 18.48 2.76
N ARG A 77 11.70 17.30 2.47
CA ARG A 77 12.31 16.94 1.18
C ARG A 77 11.44 15.93 0.46
N VAL A 78 11.44 15.96 -0.87
CA VAL A 78 10.69 15.00 -1.69
C VAL A 78 11.65 14.36 -2.68
N MET A 79 11.90 13.08 -2.49
CA MET A 79 12.79 12.28 -3.31
C MET A 79 11.94 11.31 -4.12
N VAL A 80 12.14 11.26 -5.44
CA VAL A 80 11.31 10.47 -6.36
C VAL A 80 12.18 9.45 -7.07
N PHE A 81 11.96 8.17 -6.79
CA PHE A 81 12.41 7.09 -7.64
C PHE A 81 11.34 6.81 -8.70
N ILE A 82 11.69 6.91 -9.99
CA ILE A 82 10.77 6.60 -11.08
C ILE A 82 11.45 5.77 -12.17
N SER A 83 10.83 4.66 -12.56
CA SER A 83 11.28 3.83 -13.68
C SER A 83 10.66 4.31 -14.99
N GLN A 84 11.50 4.70 -15.95
CA GLN A 84 11.09 5.12 -17.28
C GLN A 84 10.82 3.93 -18.22
N ASN A 85 11.58 2.85 -18.04
CA ASN A 85 11.41 1.59 -18.75
C ASN A 85 12.04 0.44 -17.94
N TYR A 86 11.91 -0.79 -18.45
CA TYR A 86 12.42 -2.00 -17.81
C TYR A 86 13.95 -2.02 -17.55
N ARG A 87 14.71 -1.11 -18.15
CA ARG A 87 16.16 -0.96 -17.92
C ARG A 87 16.53 0.31 -17.18
N LYS A 88 15.69 1.34 -17.15
CA LYS A 88 16.14 2.67 -16.75
C LYS A 88 15.24 3.31 -15.72
N SER A 89 15.83 3.66 -14.59
CA SER A 89 15.18 4.38 -13.49
C SER A 89 16.01 5.56 -13.02
N TYR A 90 15.36 6.51 -12.36
CA TYR A 90 16.00 7.74 -11.89
C TYR A 90 15.62 8.01 -10.44
N LEU A 91 16.59 8.48 -9.65
CA LEU A 91 16.33 9.15 -8.38
C LEU A 91 16.41 10.66 -8.60
N ILE A 92 15.32 11.36 -8.30
CA ILE A 92 15.11 12.79 -8.57
C ILE A 92 14.84 13.50 -7.24
N ASP A 93 15.45 14.66 -7.02
CA ASP A 93 15.12 15.59 -5.95
C ASP A 93 14.20 16.70 -6.48
N LEU A 94 13.07 16.91 -5.83
CA LEU A 94 12.17 18.00 -6.17
C LEU A 94 12.52 19.22 -5.32
N GLN A 95 12.96 20.30 -5.98
CA GLN A 95 13.36 21.53 -5.33
C GLN A 95 12.42 22.67 -5.72
N TYR A 96 11.82 23.33 -4.73
CA TYR A 96 11.01 24.52 -4.99
C TYR A 96 11.90 25.75 -5.12
N ASP A 97 11.85 26.42 -6.27
CA ASP A 97 12.51 27.70 -6.48
C ASP A 97 11.53 28.85 -6.22
N GLY A 98 11.76 29.59 -5.13
CA GLY A 98 10.93 30.73 -4.73
C GLY A 98 10.98 31.92 -5.70
N ASN A 99 12.05 32.05 -6.49
CA ASN A 99 12.21 33.15 -7.44
C ASN A 99 11.34 32.93 -8.68
N THR A 100 11.47 31.75 -9.29
CA THR A 100 10.67 31.37 -10.48
C THR A 100 9.28 30.87 -10.12
N LYS A 101 9.03 30.51 -8.85
CA LYS A 101 7.80 29.86 -8.35
C LYS A 101 7.52 28.53 -9.05
N THR A 102 8.58 27.81 -9.41
CA THR A 102 8.51 26.51 -10.07
C THR A 102 9.17 25.41 -9.24
N VAL A 103 9.00 24.15 -9.66
CA VAL A 103 9.71 23.02 -9.09
C VAL A 103 10.75 22.53 -10.08
N ILE A 104 12.01 22.53 -9.65
CA ILE A 104 13.14 21.94 -10.34
C ILE A 104 13.17 20.44 -10.04
N ARG A 105 13.40 19.62 -11.08
CA ARG A 105 13.56 18.17 -10.99
C ARG A 105 15.03 17.83 -11.18
N ASP A 106 15.79 17.78 -10.10
CA ASP A 106 17.22 17.47 -10.17
C ASP A 106 17.45 15.96 -10.18
N THR A 107 18.07 15.43 -11.24
CA THR A 107 18.32 13.99 -11.37
C THR A 107 19.64 13.64 -10.70
N LEU A 108 19.57 12.92 -9.58
CA LEU A 108 20.69 12.65 -8.70
C LEU A 108 21.43 11.35 -9.03
N LYS A 109 20.70 10.34 -9.51
CA LYS A 109 21.25 9.02 -9.87
C LYS A 109 20.40 8.40 -10.97
N THR A 110 21.08 7.73 -11.90
CA THR A 110 20.47 6.85 -12.91
C THR A 110 20.77 5.40 -12.54
N TYR A 111 19.80 4.53 -12.70
CA TYR A 111 19.90 3.09 -12.50
C TYR A 111 19.63 2.41 -13.84
N ASP A 112 20.55 1.55 -14.29
CA ASP A 112 20.48 0.86 -15.58
C ASP A 112 19.96 -0.59 -15.46
N GLU A 113 19.53 -1.00 -14.26
CA GLU A 113 18.93 -2.30 -13.96
C GLU A 113 17.81 -2.17 -12.91
N ALA A 114 16.89 -3.15 -12.89
CA ALA A 114 15.76 -3.20 -11.96
C ALA A 114 16.12 -3.93 -10.64
N THR A 115 17.06 -3.39 -9.88
CA THR A 115 17.51 -4.01 -8.61
C THR A 115 16.50 -3.85 -7.46
N TYR A 116 15.52 -2.96 -7.59
CA TYR A 116 14.55 -2.59 -6.55
C TYR A 116 13.46 -3.63 -6.28
N THR A 117 13.50 -4.78 -6.95
CA THR A 117 12.53 -5.87 -6.78
C THR A 117 12.97 -6.88 -5.72
N THR A 118 14.14 -6.67 -5.09
CA THR A 118 14.60 -7.39 -3.90
C THR A 118 14.60 -6.50 -2.65
N ALA A 119 14.66 -7.11 -1.47
CA ALA A 119 14.74 -6.39 -0.20
C ALA A 119 16.01 -5.52 -0.14
N GLU A 120 17.16 -6.08 -0.55
CA GLU A 120 18.46 -5.41 -0.53
C GLU A 120 18.50 -4.22 -1.51
N GLY A 121 17.97 -4.39 -2.73
CA GLY A 121 17.98 -3.32 -3.72
C GLY A 121 17.02 -2.18 -3.36
N PHE A 122 15.85 -2.50 -2.77
CA PHE A 122 14.99 -1.47 -2.20
C PHE A 122 15.67 -0.74 -1.03
N ALA A 123 16.33 -1.48 -0.14
CA ALA A 123 17.08 -0.91 0.99
C ALA A 123 18.23 0.01 0.51
N GLU A 124 18.95 -0.36 -0.55
CA GLU A 124 20.00 0.48 -1.15
C GLU A 124 19.44 1.84 -1.60
N ILE A 125 18.32 1.83 -2.31
CA ILE A 125 17.66 3.06 -2.78
C ILE A 125 17.18 3.90 -1.61
N LEU A 126 16.58 3.28 -0.59
CA LEU A 126 16.13 3.99 0.60
C LEU A 126 17.29 4.58 1.40
N ASN A 127 18.42 3.87 1.53
CA ASN A 127 19.64 4.39 2.14
C ASN A 127 20.23 5.56 1.35
N GLU A 128 20.16 5.52 0.03
CA GLU A 128 20.56 6.63 -0.83
C GLU A 128 19.66 7.86 -0.62
N VAL A 129 18.34 7.66 -0.47
CA VAL A 129 17.40 8.72 -0.10
C VAL A 129 17.76 9.33 1.25
N LYS A 130 18.04 8.50 2.27
CA LYS A 130 18.42 8.95 3.62
C LYS A 130 19.69 9.79 3.60
N ARG A 131 20.72 9.33 2.87
CA ARG A 131 22.00 10.03 2.74
C ARG A 131 21.88 11.41 2.08
N ARG A 132 20.94 11.59 1.16
CA ARG A 132 20.75 12.84 0.40
C ARG A 132 19.73 13.79 1.01
N ALA A 133 18.78 13.24 1.76
CA ALA A 133 17.67 13.95 2.37
C ALA A 133 17.45 13.42 3.79
N GLU A 134 18.45 13.62 4.65
CA GLU A 134 18.38 13.20 6.05
C GLU A 134 17.24 13.93 6.78
N ALA A 135 16.43 13.18 7.53
CA ALA A 135 15.25 13.72 8.19
C ALA A 135 14.87 12.97 9.47
N LEU A 136 14.13 13.65 10.36
CA LEU A 136 13.54 13.07 11.56
C LEU A 136 12.43 12.04 11.24
N ASN A 137 11.68 12.28 10.16
CA ASN A 137 10.60 11.40 9.72
C ASN A 137 10.80 11.00 8.26
N TYR A 138 10.54 9.74 7.95
CA TYR A 138 10.51 9.25 6.56
C TYR A 138 9.11 8.77 6.22
N SER A 139 8.59 9.17 5.08
CA SER A 139 7.32 8.67 4.57
C SER A 139 7.52 8.04 3.20
N LEU A 140 6.67 7.08 2.85
CA LEU A 140 6.75 6.36 1.59
C LEU A 140 5.43 6.46 0.83
N ILE A 141 5.48 6.86 -0.44
CA ILE A 141 4.36 6.84 -1.38
C ILE A 141 4.72 5.85 -2.48
N ILE A 142 3.92 4.80 -2.65
CA ILE A 142 4.13 3.78 -3.67
C ILE A 142 3.03 3.92 -4.72
N GLY A 143 3.42 4.22 -5.96
CA GLY A 143 2.52 4.23 -7.11
C GLY A 143 2.86 3.07 -8.02
N ALA A 144 1.98 2.07 -8.06
CA ALA A 144 2.21 0.83 -8.81
C ALA A 144 0.90 0.09 -9.09
N HIS A 145 1.02 -1.08 -9.70
CA HIS A 145 -0.04 -2.08 -9.62
C HIS A 145 -0.10 -2.73 -8.22
N GLY A 146 -1.28 -3.18 -7.80
CA GLY A 146 -1.46 -3.81 -6.49
C GLY A 146 -2.40 -5.00 -6.51
N CYS A 147 -2.10 -6.01 -5.68
CA CYS A 147 -2.92 -7.22 -5.50
C CYS A 147 -2.95 -7.65 -4.02
N GLY A 148 -2.92 -6.67 -3.11
CA GLY A 148 -2.96 -6.88 -1.67
C GLY A 148 -1.83 -7.76 -1.15
N TRP A 149 -2.15 -8.61 -0.17
CA TRP A 149 -1.20 -9.49 0.52
C TRP A 149 -0.76 -10.71 -0.31
N THR A 150 -1.37 -10.94 -1.47
CA THR A 150 -1.17 -12.19 -2.20
C THR A 150 0.28 -12.38 -2.64
N TYR A 151 0.81 -13.58 -2.44
CA TYR A 151 2.14 -13.92 -2.93
C TYR A 151 2.07 -14.20 -4.43
N LYS A 152 3.05 -13.69 -5.18
CA LYS A 152 3.13 -13.97 -6.62
C LYS A 152 3.09 -15.46 -6.96
N SER A 153 3.75 -16.29 -6.14
CA SER A 153 3.83 -17.75 -6.32
C SER A 153 2.51 -18.50 -6.11
N ASP A 154 1.50 -17.88 -5.47
CA ASP A 154 0.22 -18.54 -5.19
C ASP A 154 -0.75 -18.47 -6.37
N TRP A 155 -0.50 -17.55 -7.30
CA TRP A 155 -1.27 -17.39 -8.53
C TRP A 155 -0.88 -18.43 -9.57
N VAL A 156 -1.87 -19.14 -10.14
CA VAL A 156 -1.64 -20.00 -11.31
C VAL A 156 -1.46 -19.16 -12.57
N ASN A 157 -2.34 -18.18 -12.74
CA ASN A 157 -2.21 -17.10 -13.71
C ASN A 157 -2.31 -15.83 -12.89
N TYR A 158 -1.17 -15.18 -12.64
CA TYR A 158 -1.20 -13.86 -12.01
C TYR A 158 -2.10 -12.96 -12.88
N PRO A 159 -2.95 -12.09 -12.30
CA PRO A 159 -3.98 -11.34 -13.03
C PRO A 159 -3.42 -10.22 -13.93
N TYR A 160 -2.35 -10.52 -14.66
CA TYR A 160 -1.72 -9.71 -15.69
C TYR A 160 -2.65 -9.37 -16.86
N MET A 161 -3.55 -10.29 -17.21
CA MET A 161 -4.53 -10.12 -18.29
C MET A 161 -5.96 -10.47 -17.85
N ALA A 162 -6.35 -10.13 -16.62
CA ALA A 162 -7.68 -10.45 -16.11
C ALA A 162 -8.80 -9.56 -16.72
N ARG A 163 -8.77 -9.34 -18.04
CA ARG A 163 -9.97 -9.04 -18.83
C ARG A 163 -10.55 -10.38 -19.27
N PRO A 164 -11.87 -10.59 -19.20
CA PRO A 164 -12.46 -11.72 -19.90
C PRO A 164 -12.11 -11.59 -21.38
N ASN A 165 -11.67 -12.69 -22.00
CA ASN A 165 -11.88 -12.85 -23.43
C ASN A 165 -13.36 -12.54 -23.70
N ALA A 166 -13.62 -11.46 -24.43
CA ALA A 166 -14.96 -11.20 -24.93
C ALA A 166 -15.25 -12.29 -25.99
N GLY A 167 -16.10 -13.26 -25.63
CA GLY A 167 -16.49 -14.42 -26.44
C GLY A 167 -15.80 -15.68 -25.91
N PHE A 168 -16.48 -16.75 -25.51
CA PHE A 168 -17.65 -17.37 -26.12
C PHE A 168 -18.56 -17.98 -25.04
N ALA A 169 -19.84 -17.65 -25.08
CA ALA A 169 -20.85 -18.64 -24.83
C ALA A 169 -20.93 -19.52 -26.09
N GLN A 170 -20.27 -20.67 -26.10
CA GLN A 170 -20.74 -21.77 -26.93
C GLN A 170 -20.35 -23.11 -26.34
N LYS A 171 -21.38 -23.93 -26.14
CA LYS A 171 -21.33 -25.36 -25.85
C LYS A 171 -20.52 -26.09 -26.94
N GLU A 172 -20.03 -27.26 -26.51
CA GLU A 172 -19.70 -28.45 -27.31
C GLU A 172 -18.31 -28.55 -27.97
N ASN A 173 -17.54 -29.47 -27.37
CA ASN A 173 -16.93 -30.67 -27.97
C ASN A 173 -15.97 -30.53 -29.17
N THR A 174 -14.88 -31.30 -29.04
CA THR A 174 -13.88 -31.73 -30.03
C THR A 174 -12.62 -30.86 -30.23
N ASN A 175 -11.50 -31.50 -29.88
CA ASN A 175 -10.17 -31.55 -30.51
C ASN A 175 -9.49 -30.24 -30.96
N HIS A 176 -8.32 -29.98 -30.36
CA HIS A 176 -7.30 -28.96 -30.70
C HIS A 176 -7.38 -28.37 -32.12
N PRO A 177 -7.21 -27.04 -32.24
CA PRO A 177 -6.10 -26.58 -33.06
C PRO A 177 -5.33 -25.35 -32.55
N THR A 178 -4.05 -25.42 -32.87
CA THR A 178 -2.99 -24.42 -33.06
C THR A 178 -3.34 -22.93 -33.10
N ALA A 179 -2.55 -22.17 -32.34
CA ALA A 179 -2.45 -20.71 -32.37
C ALA A 179 -1.88 -20.20 -33.70
N THR A 180 -2.76 -19.91 -34.65
CA THR A 180 -2.46 -19.01 -35.77
C THR A 180 -3.71 -18.20 -36.10
N GLY A 181 -3.83 -17.02 -35.48
CA GLY A 181 -4.87 -16.05 -35.76
C GLY A 181 -4.42 -14.69 -35.27
N ASN A 182 -3.98 -13.85 -36.21
CA ASN A 182 -3.46 -12.50 -36.00
C ASN A 182 -4.36 -11.66 -35.09
N PHE A 183 -3.87 -11.28 -33.91
CA PHE A 183 -4.40 -10.13 -33.17
C PHE A 183 -3.39 -8.99 -33.32
N SER A 184 -3.57 -8.21 -34.39
CA SER A 184 -2.86 -6.95 -34.59
C SER A 184 -3.41 -5.91 -33.60
N GLY A 185 -2.52 -5.40 -32.75
CA GLY A 185 -2.56 -4.12 -32.04
C GLY A 185 -3.94 -3.54 -31.72
N ILE A 186 -4.31 -3.55 -30.43
CA ILE A 186 -5.14 -2.49 -29.88
C ILE A 186 -4.30 -1.73 -28.85
N GLN A 187 -4.04 -0.49 -29.24
CA GLN A 187 -3.35 0.58 -28.58
C GLN A 187 -4.09 0.97 -27.29
N TYR A 188 -3.40 0.92 -26.15
CA TYR A 188 -3.91 1.49 -24.91
C TYR A 188 -3.68 3.00 -24.94
N GLY A 189 -4.80 3.73 -25.00
CA GLY A 189 -4.87 5.18 -24.83
C GLY A 189 -6.12 5.54 -24.02
N PRO A 190 -6.27 6.81 -23.60
CA PRO A 190 -7.42 7.29 -22.85
C PRO A 190 -8.67 7.26 -23.74
N ASP A 191 -9.36 6.13 -23.74
CA ASP A 191 -10.74 6.05 -24.23
C ASP A 191 -11.64 6.45 -23.05
N PRO A 192 -12.41 7.53 -23.15
CA PRO A 192 -13.31 7.99 -22.09
C PRO A 192 -14.40 6.97 -21.73
N ASN A 193 -14.59 5.90 -22.52
CA ASN A 193 -15.47 4.77 -22.22
C ASN A 193 -14.73 3.57 -21.58
N LYS A 194 -13.43 3.71 -21.27
CA LYS A 194 -12.57 2.64 -20.73
C LYS A 194 -11.71 3.15 -19.58
N PRO A 195 -12.29 3.31 -18.37
CA PRO A 195 -11.50 3.61 -17.19
C PRO A 195 -10.40 2.56 -16.97
N ILE A 196 -9.16 3.03 -16.84
CA ILE A 196 -8.02 2.21 -16.40
C ILE A 196 -8.05 2.18 -14.86
N THR A 197 -7.61 1.09 -14.24
CA THR A 197 -7.32 1.02 -12.81
C THR A 197 -5.87 0.65 -12.57
N ARG A 198 -5.40 0.87 -11.34
CA ARG A 198 -4.07 0.46 -10.89
C ARG A 198 -3.96 -1.04 -10.61
N PHE A 199 -4.80 -1.87 -11.22
CA PHE A 199 -4.71 -3.32 -11.03
C PHE A 199 -3.86 -4.01 -12.11
N PHE A 200 -3.87 -3.50 -13.36
CA PHE A 200 -3.35 -4.20 -14.54
C PHE A 200 -2.08 -3.59 -15.18
N GLY A 201 -0.98 -4.34 -15.30
CA GLY A 201 0.09 -3.97 -16.25
C GLY A 201 1.53 -4.33 -15.90
N SER A 202 1.88 -4.54 -14.62
CA SER A 202 3.29 -4.77 -14.22
C SER A 202 3.71 -6.23 -14.15
N VAL A 203 2.74 -7.13 -14.17
CA VAL A 203 2.89 -8.50 -13.64
C VAL A 203 2.98 -9.55 -14.74
N SER A 204 3.32 -9.13 -15.96
CA SER A 204 3.74 -10.02 -17.07
C SER A 204 5.03 -10.74 -16.73
N LEU A 205 5.84 -10.07 -15.92
CA LEU A 205 7.19 -10.42 -15.54
C LEU A 205 7.16 -10.59 -14.03
N GLU A 206 7.16 -11.83 -13.56
CA GLU A 206 7.15 -12.18 -12.14
C GLU A 206 8.35 -11.56 -11.39
N GLU A 207 9.44 -11.28 -12.11
CA GLU A 207 10.62 -10.58 -11.64
C GLU A 207 10.39 -9.10 -11.27
N ASN A 208 9.31 -8.47 -11.77
CA ASN A 208 8.95 -7.09 -11.45
C ASN A 208 7.91 -6.99 -10.32
N ALA A 209 7.37 -8.12 -9.85
CA ALA A 209 6.45 -8.16 -8.72
C ALA A 209 7.22 -8.15 -7.39
N LEU A 210 6.78 -7.33 -6.45
CA LEU A 210 7.33 -7.22 -5.11
C LEU A 210 6.28 -7.67 -4.08
N ASP A 211 6.53 -8.79 -3.41
CA ASP A 211 5.67 -9.25 -2.32
C ASP A 211 5.81 -8.31 -1.11
N VAL A 212 4.72 -8.11 -0.36
CA VAL A 212 4.69 -7.21 0.82
C VAL A 212 5.78 -7.55 1.86
N PRO A 213 6.07 -8.84 2.18
CA PRO A 213 7.17 -9.18 3.09
C PRO A 213 8.54 -8.74 2.58
N THR A 214 8.79 -8.79 1.27
CA THR A 214 10.06 -8.32 0.67
C THR A 214 10.21 -6.81 0.81
N LEU A 215 9.13 -6.05 0.60
CA LEU A 215 9.10 -4.61 0.87
C LEU A 215 9.36 -4.31 2.35
N ALA A 216 8.69 -5.04 3.25
CA ALA A 216 8.86 -4.88 4.69
C ALA A 216 10.32 -5.13 5.10
N GLU A 217 10.92 -6.21 4.61
CA GLU A 217 12.33 -6.52 4.87
C GLU A 217 13.25 -5.45 4.30
N GLY A 218 13.01 -4.94 3.09
CA GLY A 218 13.81 -3.85 2.52
C GLY A 218 13.77 -2.55 3.35
N ILE A 219 12.59 -2.20 3.89
CA ILE A 219 12.47 -1.05 4.81
C ILE A 219 13.24 -1.31 6.11
N LYS A 220 13.10 -2.51 6.67
CA LYS A 220 13.79 -2.92 7.90
C LYS A 220 15.31 -2.93 7.75
N LEU A 221 15.84 -3.45 6.64
CA LEU A 221 17.28 -3.47 6.31
C LEU A 221 17.88 -2.06 6.20
N SER A 222 17.08 -1.07 5.82
CA SER A 222 17.52 0.34 5.83
C SER A 222 17.60 0.96 7.23
N GLY A 223 17.17 0.24 8.27
CA GLY A 223 17.08 0.77 9.65
C GLY A 223 16.06 1.90 9.78
N THR A 224 14.97 1.87 9.01
CA THR A 224 13.98 2.95 8.94
C THR A 224 12.60 2.44 9.36
N LYS A 225 11.84 3.29 10.07
CA LYS A 225 10.40 3.10 10.26
C LYS A 225 9.66 4.27 9.62
N MET A 226 8.73 3.95 8.73
CA MET A 226 7.98 4.96 7.99
C MET A 226 6.93 5.62 8.90
N GLN A 227 6.80 6.93 8.80
CA GLN A 227 5.69 7.68 9.38
C GLN A 227 4.38 7.29 8.71
N TYR A 228 4.37 7.13 7.39
CA TYR A 228 3.28 6.47 6.68
C TYR A 228 3.79 5.76 5.44
N ILE A 229 3.07 4.71 5.04
CA ILE A 229 3.13 4.14 3.69
C ILE A 229 1.78 4.40 3.03
N LEU A 230 1.79 5.16 1.93
CA LEU A 230 0.64 5.32 1.04
C LEU A 230 0.80 4.40 -0.15
N PHE A 231 -0.09 3.43 -0.29
CA PHE A 231 -0.25 2.69 -1.54
C PHE A 231 -1.28 3.39 -2.42
N ASP A 232 -0.78 4.10 -3.42
CA ASP A 232 -1.55 4.50 -4.59
C ASP A 232 -1.57 3.32 -5.59
N ALA A 233 -2.21 2.22 -5.15
CA ALA A 233 -2.30 0.93 -5.82
C ALA A 233 -3.57 0.18 -5.37
N CYS A 234 -4.05 -0.76 -6.17
CA CYS A 234 -5.28 -1.51 -5.89
C CYS A 234 -5.14 -2.52 -4.74
N TYR A 235 -6.22 -2.74 -4.00
CA TYR A 235 -6.38 -3.83 -3.02
C TYR A 235 -5.40 -3.86 -1.83
N MET A 236 -4.59 -2.82 -1.61
CA MET A 236 -3.60 -2.80 -0.53
C MET A 236 -4.20 -2.55 0.87
N GLY A 237 -5.47 -2.13 0.95
CA GLY A 237 -6.20 -1.89 2.21
C GLY A 237 -6.79 -3.15 2.80
N ASN A 238 -5.94 -4.12 3.13
CA ASN A 238 -6.31 -5.39 3.75
C ASN A 238 -5.55 -5.63 5.07
N VAL A 239 -6.16 -6.40 5.98
CA VAL A 239 -5.62 -6.62 7.34
C VAL A 239 -4.30 -7.37 7.31
N GLU A 240 -4.11 -8.26 6.34
CA GLU A 240 -2.91 -9.07 6.16
C GLU A 240 -1.70 -8.18 5.81
N THR A 241 -1.90 -7.23 4.89
CA THR A 241 -0.90 -6.21 4.49
C THR A 241 -0.61 -5.25 5.64
N ALA A 242 -1.65 -4.77 6.33
CA ALA A 242 -1.49 -3.88 7.47
C ALA A 242 -0.69 -4.54 8.61
N TYR A 243 -0.90 -5.83 8.85
CA TYR A 243 -0.19 -6.60 9.86
C TYR A 243 1.26 -6.87 9.45
N GLU A 244 1.50 -7.24 8.18
CA GLU A 244 2.85 -7.46 7.65
C GLU A 244 3.75 -6.22 7.77
N LEU A 245 3.18 -5.03 7.55
CA LEU A 245 3.92 -3.76 7.59
C LEU A 245 4.00 -3.13 8.99
N LYS A 246 3.40 -3.74 10.02
CA LYS A 246 3.17 -3.08 11.32
C LYS A 246 4.45 -2.59 12.03
N ASP A 247 5.55 -3.29 11.81
CA ASP A 247 6.83 -2.97 12.45
C ASP A 247 7.64 -1.93 11.67
N VAL A 248 7.33 -1.74 10.38
CA VAL A 248 8.06 -0.85 9.46
C VAL A 248 7.30 0.42 9.08
N THR A 249 6.04 0.58 9.50
CA THR A 249 5.29 1.84 9.37
C THR A 249 4.41 2.13 10.59
N ASN A 250 4.21 3.42 10.89
CA ASN A 250 3.21 3.86 11.88
C ASN A 250 1.80 3.86 11.30
N PHE A 251 1.65 4.23 10.02
CA PHE A 251 0.35 4.33 9.35
C PHE A 251 0.39 3.72 7.95
N LEU A 252 -0.68 3.02 7.57
CA LEU A 252 -0.93 2.54 6.22
C LEU A 252 -2.10 3.33 5.62
N ILE A 253 -1.93 3.88 4.43
CA ILE A 253 -2.98 4.56 3.68
C ILE A 253 -3.19 3.82 2.37
N SER A 254 -4.40 3.34 2.11
CA SER A 254 -4.67 2.48 0.95
C SER A 254 -6.16 2.32 0.65
N SER A 255 -6.45 1.79 -0.53
CA SER A 255 -7.78 1.36 -0.97
C SER A 255 -7.93 -0.16 -0.78
N SER A 256 -9.08 -0.60 -0.28
CA SER A 256 -9.45 -2.02 -0.25
C SER A 256 -10.00 -2.52 -1.59
N SER A 257 -10.33 -1.61 -2.53
CA SER A 257 -10.78 -1.94 -3.88
C SER A 257 -9.82 -1.43 -4.96
N GLU A 258 -10.22 -1.50 -6.23
CA GLU A 258 -9.47 -0.86 -7.30
C GLU A 258 -9.49 0.67 -7.18
N ILE A 259 -8.34 1.29 -7.45
CA ILE A 259 -8.19 2.74 -7.64
C ILE A 259 -8.11 2.99 -9.15
N MET A 260 -8.76 4.05 -9.63
CA MET A 260 -8.65 4.48 -11.02
C MET A 260 -7.18 4.79 -11.40
N GLY A 261 -6.82 4.68 -12.67
CA GLY A 261 -5.45 4.86 -13.17
C GLY A 261 -4.85 6.21 -12.76
N ALA A 262 -5.69 7.25 -12.77
CA ALA A 262 -5.36 8.60 -12.30
C ALA A 262 -4.76 8.62 -10.87
N GLY A 263 -5.15 7.67 -10.00
CA GLY A 263 -4.57 7.53 -8.66
C GLY A 263 -4.99 8.63 -7.70
N VAL A 264 -4.08 9.01 -6.81
CA VAL A 264 -4.34 10.06 -5.82
C VAL A 264 -4.27 11.46 -6.49
N PRO A 265 -5.23 12.37 -6.23
CA PRO A 265 -5.22 13.74 -6.75
C PRO A 265 -4.22 14.62 -5.98
N TYR A 266 -2.92 14.36 -6.12
CA TYR A 266 -1.87 14.91 -5.26
C TYR A 266 -1.92 16.42 -5.10
N LYS A 267 -2.15 17.21 -6.16
CA LYS A 267 -2.31 18.67 -6.07
C LYS A 267 -3.30 19.10 -4.97
N THR A 268 -4.46 18.43 -4.91
CA THR A 268 -5.56 18.75 -4.01
C THR A 268 -5.26 18.34 -2.57
N VAL A 269 -4.59 17.21 -2.40
CA VAL A 269 -4.40 16.59 -1.07
C VAL A 269 -2.97 16.71 -0.51
N TRP A 270 -2.04 17.32 -1.26
CA TRP A 270 -0.62 17.41 -0.95
C TRP A 270 -0.34 17.88 0.48
N ASN A 271 -1.03 18.93 0.90
CA ASN A 271 -0.82 19.56 2.21
C ASN A 271 -1.23 18.68 3.39
N TYR A 272 -2.05 17.65 3.17
CA TYR A 272 -2.41 16.71 4.23
C TYR A 272 -1.29 15.72 4.54
N LEU A 273 -0.38 15.48 3.59
CA LEU A 273 0.75 14.55 3.75
C LEU A 273 2.09 15.27 3.97
N ASN A 274 2.28 16.44 3.35
CA ASN A 274 3.52 17.20 3.43
C ASN A 274 3.64 18.03 4.72
N ASN A 275 3.61 17.33 5.84
CA ASN A 275 3.79 17.84 7.19
C ASN A 275 4.30 16.72 8.11
N SER A 276 5.14 17.06 9.10
CA SER A 276 5.61 16.13 10.14
C SER A 276 4.47 15.49 10.97
N ALA A 277 3.29 16.12 11.00
CA ALA A 277 2.05 15.56 11.53
C ALA A 277 0.97 15.50 10.43
N PRO A 278 0.94 14.44 9.60
CA PRO A 278 -0.04 14.32 8.52
C PRO A 278 -1.49 14.33 9.01
N ASN A 279 -2.38 15.00 8.27
CA ASN A 279 -3.82 14.97 8.52
C ASN A 279 -4.47 13.85 7.71
N TYR A 280 -4.45 12.64 8.28
CA TYR A 280 -4.96 11.44 7.62
C TYR A 280 -6.46 11.50 7.27
N SER A 281 -7.29 12.04 8.16
CA SER A 281 -8.73 12.19 7.90
C SER A 281 -9.00 13.20 6.80
N GLY A 282 -8.26 14.31 6.77
CA GLY A 282 -8.31 15.30 5.68
C GLY A 282 -7.87 14.71 4.34
N PHE A 283 -6.81 13.90 4.34
CA PHE A 283 -6.34 13.20 3.15
C PHE A 283 -7.39 12.23 2.61
N VAL A 284 -7.86 11.28 3.44
CA VAL A 284 -8.83 10.25 3.05
C VAL A 284 -10.11 10.88 2.50
N ASN A 285 -10.68 11.86 3.22
CA ASN A 285 -11.88 12.55 2.75
C ASN A 285 -11.61 13.37 1.49
N GLY A 286 -10.43 14.00 1.37
CA GLY A 286 -10.04 14.77 0.19
C GLY A 286 -9.98 13.91 -1.08
N VAL A 287 -9.39 12.71 -1.00
CA VAL A 287 -9.33 11.77 -2.13
C VAL A 287 -10.73 11.29 -2.51
N VAL A 288 -11.54 10.85 -1.55
CA VAL A 288 -12.89 10.34 -1.85
C VAL A 288 -13.80 11.44 -2.38
N ASN A 289 -13.71 12.66 -1.85
CA ASN A 289 -14.50 13.80 -2.33
C ASN A 289 -14.06 14.25 -3.73
N PHE A 290 -12.79 14.11 -4.10
CA PHE A 290 -12.35 14.31 -5.47
C PHE A 290 -13.07 13.33 -6.41
N TYR A 291 -13.02 12.03 -6.10
CA TYR A 291 -13.66 11.01 -6.94
C TYR A 291 -15.19 11.14 -6.99
N LYS A 292 -15.86 11.54 -5.90
CA LYS A 292 -17.32 11.81 -5.93
C LYS A 292 -17.75 12.80 -7.02
N ASN A 293 -16.86 13.71 -7.42
CA ASN A 293 -17.12 14.71 -8.45
C ASN A 293 -16.41 14.39 -9.79
N ASP A 294 -15.74 13.24 -9.89
CA ASP A 294 -15.08 12.79 -11.11
C ASP A 294 -16.09 12.08 -12.04
N SER A 295 -15.71 12.00 -13.32
CA SER A 295 -16.37 11.16 -14.33
C SER A 295 -16.50 9.68 -13.93
N HIS A 296 -15.60 9.18 -13.09
CA HIS A 296 -15.57 7.81 -12.58
C HIS A 296 -15.62 7.82 -11.05
N PRO A 297 -16.81 7.94 -10.44
CA PRO A 297 -16.96 8.16 -9.00
C PRO A 297 -16.80 6.87 -8.18
N HIS A 298 -15.59 6.31 -8.23
CA HIS A 298 -15.24 5.03 -7.65
C HIS A 298 -13.95 5.13 -6.85
N CYS A 299 -14.09 5.18 -5.52
CA CYS A 299 -12.96 5.18 -4.61
C CYS A 299 -13.41 4.72 -3.22
N ASN A 300 -12.64 3.85 -2.60
CA ASN A 300 -12.56 3.78 -1.15
C ASN A 300 -11.12 3.99 -0.71
N MET A 301 -10.95 4.57 0.46
CA MET A 301 -9.63 4.88 1.00
C MET A 301 -9.72 4.87 2.52
N ALA A 302 -8.70 4.33 3.17
CA ALA A 302 -8.58 4.35 4.61
C ALA A 302 -7.16 4.69 5.05
N ALA A 303 -7.05 5.23 6.26
CA ALA A 303 -5.82 5.40 7.01
C ALA A 303 -5.88 4.54 8.26
N ILE A 304 -4.95 3.60 8.36
CA ILE A 304 -4.88 2.53 9.36
C ILE A 304 -3.69 2.82 10.28
N ASP A 305 -3.90 2.79 11.58
CA ASP A 305 -2.86 2.90 12.61
C ASP A 305 -2.22 1.53 12.84
N CYS A 306 -1.08 1.30 12.18
CA CYS A 306 -0.36 0.02 12.23
C CYS A 306 0.13 -0.35 13.63
N ARG A 307 0.26 0.63 14.54
CA ARG A 307 0.63 0.40 15.94
C ARG A 307 -0.47 -0.30 16.74
N GLN A 308 -1.69 -0.37 16.20
CA GLN A 308 -2.84 -1.04 16.82
C GLN A 308 -3.03 -2.48 16.34
N MET A 309 -2.20 -2.96 15.40
CA MET A 309 -2.40 -4.23 14.73
C MET A 309 -2.22 -5.44 15.64
N ASP A 310 -1.29 -5.40 16.61
CA ASP A 310 -1.12 -6.49 17.58
C ASP A 310 -2.33 -6.62 18.51
N ASN A 311 -2.93 -5.50 18.95
CA ASN A 311 -4.15 -5.52 19.75
C ASN A 311 -5.35 -6.04 18.93
N LEU A 312 -5.45 -5.63 17.65
CA LEU A 312 -6.49 -6.17 16.76
C LEU A 312 -6.32 -7.67 16.52
N ALA A 313 -5.10 -8.15 16.32
CA ALA A 313 -4.80 -9.57 16.17
C ALA A 313 -5.17 -10.36 17.43
N GLN A 314 -4.90 -9.85 18.63
CA GLN A 314 -5.30 -10.50 19.89
C GLN A 314 -6.83 -10.65 20.01
N VAL A 315 -7.59 -9.62 19.61
CA VAL A 315 -9.06 -9.70 19.61
C VAL A 315 -9.54 -10.72 18.59
N MET A 316 -8.98 -10.72 17.38
CA MET A 316 -9.33 -11.68 16.34
C MET A 316 -8.95 -13.11 16.71
N LYS A 317 -7.81 -13.32 17.37
CA LYS A 317 -7.42 -14.63 17.92
C LYS A 317 -8.44 -15.17 18.90
N GLU A 318 -8.95 -14.31 19.78
CA GLU A 318 -9.99 -14.71 20.73
C GLU A 318 -11.30 -15.08 20.01
N ILE A 319 -11.68 -14.33 18.97
CA ILE A 319 -12.86 -14.63 18.14
C ILE A 319 -12.68 -15.97 17.41
N ASN A 320 -11.57 -16.15 16.69
CA ASN A 320 -11.30 -17.35 15.89
C ASN A 320 -11.14 -18.61 16.75
N SER A 321 -10.73 -18.47 18.01
CA SER A 321 -10.69 -19.59 18.96
C SER A 321 -12.07 -20.11 19.41
N LYS A 322 -13.14 -19.33 19.18
CA LYS A 322 -14.50 -19.60 19.67
C LYS A 322 -15.55 -19.71 18.56
N TYR A 323 -15.31 -19.08 17.42
CA TYR A 323 -16.29 -18.95 16.34
C TYR A 323 -15.66 -19.29 14.99
N THR A 324 -16.42 -20.00 14.18
CA THR A 324 -16.09 -20.31 12.80
C THR A 324 -17.26 -19.88 11.92
N LEU A 325 -16.98 -19.39 10.71
CA LEU A 325 -18.05 -19.02 9.78
C LEU A 325 -18.90 -20.23 9.42
N SER A 326 -20.21 -20.16 9.67
CA SER A 326 -21.13 -21.24 9.31
C SER A 326 -21.19 -21.40 7.79
N SER A 327 -21.18 -22.64 7.31
CA SER A 327 -21.36 -22.96 5.89
C SER A 327 -22.73 -22.53 5.33
N SER A 328 -23.69 -22.21 6.21
CA SER A 328 -24.99 -21.68 5.82
C SER A 328 -24.97 -20.18 5.49
N VAL A 329 -23.90 -19.45 5.83
CA VAL A 329 -23.77 -18.02 5.52
C VAL A 329 -23.35 -17.86 4.05
N PRO A 330 -24.16 -17.25 3.18
CA PRO A 330 -23.76 -17.00 1.81
C PRO A 330 -22.61 -15.99 1.78
N LEU A 331 -21.50 -16.30 1.12
CA LEU A 331 -20.34 -15.39 1.08
C LEU A 331 -20.67 -14.04 0.42
N ASP A 332 -21.61 -14.01 -0.53
CA ASP A 332 -22.07 -12.76 -1.17
C ASP A 332 -22.89 -11.86 -0.22
N SER A 333 -23.29 -12.37 0.95
CA SER A 333 -23.89 -11.55 2.01
C SER A 333 -22.85 -10.77 2.82
N ILE A 334 -21.59 -11.22 2.80
CA ILE A 334 -20.45 -10.49 3.34
C ILE A 334 -20.01 -9.50 2.26
N GLN A 335 -19.93 -8.20 2.58
CA GLN A 335 -19.64 -7.16 1.59
C GLN A 335 -18.32 -7.46 0.86
N PRO A 336 -18.33 -7.74 -0.46
CA PRO A 336 -17.11 -7.90 -1.23
C PRO A 336 -16.53 -6.50 -1.52
N LEU A 337 -15.20 -6.43 -1.59
CA LEU A 337 -14.46 -5.21 -1.92
C LEU A 337 -13.66 -5.37 -3.22
N ASP A 338 -13.96 -6.38 -4.03
CA ASP A 338 -13.29 -6.65 -5.29
C ASP A 338 -14.21 -7.21 -6.40
N GLY A 339 -13.59 -7.47 -7.56
CA GLY A 339 -14.22 -8.09 -8.71
C GLY A 339 -13.80 -9.53 -9.01
N PHE A 340 -13.07 -10.21 -8.12
CA PHE A 340 -12.65 -11.58 -8.33
C PHE A 340 -13.84 -12.55 -8.28
N SER A 341 -13.65 -13.74 -8.86
CA SER A 341 -14.64 -14.81 -8.82
C SER A 341 -13.97 -16.15 -8.48
N PRO A 342 -14.20 -16.69 -7.27
CA PRO A 342 -14.90 -16.08 -6.13
C PRO A 342 -14.14 -14.86 -5.58
N ASN A 343 -14.81 -13.99 -4.79
CA ASN A 343 -14.18 -12.79 -4.24
C ASN A 343 -13.01 -13.15 -3.29
N LEU A 344 -12.00 -12.28 -3.24
CA LEU A 344 -10.79 -12.45 -2.45
C LEU A 344 -10.81 -11.61 -1.16
N PHE A 345 -11.36 -10.41 -1.23
CA PHE A 345 -11.33 -9.35 -0.24
C PHE A 345 -12.75 -9.03 0.20
N TYR A 346 -13.02 -9.23 1.48
CA TYR A 346 -14.32 -8.96 2.12
C TYR A 346 -14.16 -7.89 3.19
N ASP A 347 -15.19 -7.08 3.43
CA ASP A 347 -15.16 -6.11 4.54
C ASP A 347 -14.98 -6.82 5.89
N MET A 348 -13.96 -6.41 6.66
CA MET A 348 -13.57 -7.10 7.89
C MET A 348 -14.66 -7.05 8.97
N SER A 349 -15.33 -5.90 9.15
CA SER A 349 -16.39 -5.79 10.16
C SER A 349 -17.62 -6.61 9.79
N VAL A 350 -18.00 -6.64 8.51
CA VAL A 350 -19.12 -7.48 8.05
C VAL A 350 -18.77 -8.97 8.18
N TYR A 351 -17.51 -9.36 7.93
CA TYR A 351 -17.05 -10.72 8.17
C TYR A 351 -17.18 -11.11 9.65
N VAL A 352 -16.67 -10.28 10.57
CA VAL A 352 -16.75 -10.56 12.01
C VAL A 352 -18.20 -10.62 12.49
N ASP A 353 -19.07 -9.74 11.99
CA ASP A 353 -20.50 -9.79 12.30
C ASP A 353 -21.15 -11.10 11.84
N SER A 354 -20.67 -11.66 10.73
CA SER A 354 -21.16 -12.92 10.16
C SER A 354 -20.71 -14.17 10.96
N LEU A 355 -19.70 -14.03 11.83
CA LEU A 355 -19.30 -15.06 12.80
C LEU A 355 -20.26 -15.14 13.99
N VAL A 356 -21.11 -14.12 14.18
CA VAL A 356 -22.07 -13.99 15.29
C VAL A 356 -21.39 -14.17 16.67
N PRO A 357 -20.31 -13.41 16.97
CA PRO A 357 -19.65 -13.51 18.26
C PRO A 357 -20.55 -13.03 19.40
N SER A 358 -20.21 -13.39 20.65
CA SER A 358 -20.91 -12.84 21.82
C SER A 358 -20.87 -11.31 21.82
N GLY A 359 -21.88 -10.66 22.42
CA GLY A 359 -21.95 -9.20 22.49
C GLY A 359 -20.67 -8.56 23.05
N SER A 360 -20.10 -9.14 24.11
CA SER A 360 -18.85 -8.67 24.71
C SER A 360 -17.65 -8.70 23.75
N LEU A 361 -17.54 -9.75 22.91
CA LEU A 361 -16.44 -9.86 21.94
C LEU A 361 -16.67 -8.96 20.72
N LYS A 362 -17.91 -8.81 20.29
CA LYS A 362 -18.27 -7.83 19.27
C LYS A 362 -17.93 -6.41 19.72
N ASP A 363 -18.24 -6.04 20.97
CA ASP A 363 -17.92 -4.72 21.51
C ASP A 363 -16.41 -4.49 21.66
N LYS A 364 -15.66 -5.52 22.06
CA LYS A 364 -14.19 -5.50 22.12
C LYS A 364 -13.59 -5.28 20.73
N PHE A 365 -14.08 -6.01 19.73
CA PHE A 365 -13.68 -5.85 18.32
C PHE A 365 -13.99 -4.44 17.81
N ASN A 366 -15.22 -3.97 17.98
CA ASN A 366 -15.64 -2.65 17.53
C ASN A 366 -14.83 -1.52 18.18
N SER A 367 -14.51 -1.66 19.48
CA SER A 367 -13.66 -0.70 20.19
C SER A 367 -12.24 -0.69 19.63
N GLN A 368 -11.67 -1.87 19.34
CA GLN A 368 -10.35 -1.96 18.76
C GLN A 368 -10.31 -1.41 17.33
N MET A 369 -11.32 -1.70 16.49
CA MET A 369 -11.44 -1.14 15.14
C MET A 369 -11.47 0.40 15.14
N LYS A 370 -12.11 1.04 16.11
CA LYS A 370 -12.09 2.51 16.26
C LYS A 370 -10.70 3.08 16.56
N LEU A 371 -9.83 2.31 17.22
CA LEU A 371 -8.44 2.71 17.46
C LEU A 371 -7.57 2.48 16.21
N THR A 372 -7.80 1.36 15.54
CA THR A 372 -7.06 0.92 14.35
C THR A 372 -7.37 1.77 13.12
N ILE A 373 -8.62 2.19 12.90
CA ILE A 373 -9.01 2.95 11.71
C ILE A 373 -9.06 4.44 12.04
N LYS A 374 -8.05 5.20 11.60
CA LYS A 374 -8.02 6.67 11.80
C LYS A 374 -9.03 7.39 10.93
N ALA A 375 -9.21 6.92 9.71
CA ALA A 375 -10.21 7.42 8.80
C ALA A 375 -10.54 6.36 7.75
N ALA A 376 -11.79 6.29 7.34
CA ALA A 376 -12.24 5.51 6.20
C ALA A 376 -13.36 6.28 5.50
N ALA A 377 -13.32 6.33 4.18
CA ALA A 377 -14.36 6.93 3.36
C ALA A 377 -14.50 6.16 2.05
N HIS A 378 -15.69 6.24 1.45
CA HIS A 378 -15.97 5.57 0.18
C HIS A 378 -17.01 6.33 -0.66
N THR A 379 -17.04 6.05 -1.96
CA THR A 379 -18.14 6.33 -2.88
C THR A 379 -19.21 5.24 -2.79
N GLU A 380 -20.41 5.49 -3.31
CA GLU A 380 -21.52 4.50 -3.25
C GLU A 380 -21.22 3.20 -4.01
N GLN A 381 -20.41 3.29 -5.06
CA GLN A 381 -20.01 2.17 -5.89
C GLN A 381 -18.50 2.13 -6.03
N ALA A 382 -17.94 0.92 -6.05
CA ALA A 382 -16.59 0.63 -6.48
C ALA A 382 -16.61 0.09 -7.92
N TYR A 383 -15.53 0.33 -8.65
CA TYR A 383 -15.32 -0.19 -10.00
C TYR A 383 -14.44 -1.42 -9.94
N THR A 384 -14.63 -2.32 -10.90
CA THR A 384 -13.66 -3.38 -11.19
C THR A 384 -13.52 -3.60 -12.68
N GLY A 385 -12.27 -3.66 -13.14
CA GLY A 385 -11.95 -4.05 -14.51
C GLY A 385 -12.07 -5.56 -14.77
N LEU A 386 -12.30 -6.37 -13.74
CA LEU A 386 -12.18 -7.84 -13.80
C LEU A 386 -13.39 -8.55 -14.46
N LYS A 387 -14.60 -8.02 -14.27
CA LYS A 387 -15.83 -8.76 -14.59
C LYS A 387 -16.31 -8.61 -16.04
N SER A 388 -15.85 -7.59 -16.76
CA SER A 388 -16.29 -7.32 -18.13
C SER A 388 -15.21 -6.57 -18.92
N TYR A 389 -15.27 -6.60 -20.25
CA TYR A 389 -14.36 -5.81 -21.10
C TYR A 389 -14.42 -4.29 -20.81
N ARG A 390 -15.58 -3.78 -20.39
CA ARG A 390 -15.76 -2.37 -19.97
C ARG A 390 -15.58 -2.18 -18.46
N GLY A 391 -15.23 -3.25 -17.74
CA GLY A 391 -15.40 -3.37 -16.30
C GLY A 391 -16.86 -3.33 -15.87
N THR A 392 -17.09 -3.37 -14.57
CA THR A 392 -18.40 -3.22 -13.97
C THR A 392 -18.26 -2.51 -12.64
N THR A 393 -19.39 -2.16 -12.03
CA THR A 393 -19.43 -1.59 -10.70
C THR A 393 -20.15 -2.52 -9.74
N PHE A 394 -19.85 -2.38 -8.45
CA PHE A 394 -20.59 -3.04 -7.39
C PHE A 394 -20.82 -2.06 -6.25
N LYS A 395 -21.96 -2.23 -5.57
CA LYS A 395 -22.36 -1.34 -4.47
C LYS A 395 -21.50 -1.61 -3.23
N VAL A 396 -20.99 -0.53 -2.62
CA VAL A 396 -20.31 -0.56 -1.32
C VAL A 396 -21.31 -0.11 -0.26
N LYS A 397 -21.98 -1.08 0.37
CA LYS A 397 -22.98 -0.82 1.42
C LYS A 397 -22.32 -0.59 2.79
N ASN A 398 -21.22 -1.30 3.03
CA ASN A 398 -20.43 -1.21 4.24
C ASN A 398 -18.96 -1.04 3.86
N TYR A 399 -18.22 -0.23 4.62
CA TYR A 399 -16.78 -0.10 4.47
C TYR A 399 -16.17 0.29 5.81
N CYS A 400 -15.49 -0.65 6.46
CA CYS A 400 -14.84 -0.44 7.75
C CYS A 400 -13.39 0.08 7.62
N GLY A 401 -12.85 0.17 6.40
CA GLY A 401 -11.49 0.62 6.13
C GLY A 401 -10.44 -0.49 5.99
N LEU A 402 -10.83 -1.75 6.22
CA LEU A 402 -9.98 -2.93 6.02
C LEU A 402 -10.79 -4.04 5.35
N SER A 403 -10.17 -4.68 4.35
CA SER A 403 -10.63 -5.99 3.90
C SER A 403 -9.91 -7.13 4.61
N ILE A 404 -10.46 -8.34 4.53
CA ILE A 404 -9.91 -9.60 5.03
C ILE A 404 -10.22 -10.73 4.03
N SER A 405 -9.31 -11.70 3.93
CA SER A 405 -9.44 -12.85 3.02
C SER A 405 -9.73 -14.18 3.70
N ASP A 406 -9.87 -14.23 5.03
CA ASP A 406 -10.22 -15.43 5.80
C ASP A 406 -11.41 -16.22 5.21
N PRO A 407 -12.57 -15.61 4.88
CA PRO A 407 -13.71 -16.36 4.34
C PRO A 407 -13.56 -16.74 2.86
N SER A 408 -12.55 -16.22 2.17
CA SER A 408 -12.41 -16.40 0.73
C SER A 408 -12.18 -17.85 0.35
N GLN A 409 -12.88 -18.26 -0.71
CA GLN A 409 -12.69 -19.56 -1.39
C GLN A 409 -11.90 -19.39 -2.69
N HIS A 410 -11.31 -18.21 -2.92
CA HIS A 410 -10.45 -17.99 -4.08
C HIS A 410 -9.19 -18.85 -3.96
N SER A 411 -8.76 -19.44 -5.08
CA SER A 411 -7.64 -20.40 -5.08
C SER A 411 -6.35 -19.84 -4.45
N VAL A 412 -6.11 -18.55 -4.63
CA VAL A 412 -4.98 -17.83 -4.02
C VAL A 412 -5.12 -17.69 -2.52
N ALA A 413 -6.32 -17.39 -2.02
CA ALA A 413 -6.58 -17.35 -0.59
C ALA A 413 -6.33 -18.71 0.06
N ILE A 414 -6.84 -19.78 -0.55
CA ILE A 414 -6.68 -21.16 -0.07
C ILE A 414 -5.19 -21.56 0.00
N LYS A 415 -4.38 -21.17 -0.98
CA LYS A 415 -2.94 -21.48 -0.99
C LYS A 415 -2.11 -20.59 -0.07
N GLY A 416 -2.51 -19.34 0.09
CA GLY A 416 -1.64 -18.30 0.62
C GLY A 416 -1.95 -17.81 2.03
N ARG A 417 -3.22 -17.82 2.46
CA ARG A 417 -3.62 -17.08 3.67
C ARG A 417 -2.90 -17.56 4.91
N GLU A 418 -2.68 -18.87 5.02
CA GLU A 418 -2.03 -19.50 6.17
C GLU A 418 -0.53 -19.16 6.28
N LYS A 419 0.06 -18.65 5.19
CA LYS A 419 1.46 -18.19 5.16
C LYS A 419 1.62 -16.79 5.78
N THR A 420 0.55 -15.99 5.78
CA THR A 420 0.59 -14.59 6.24
C THR A 420 0.93 -14.47 7.72
N ALA A 421 1.60 -13.39 8.10
CA ALA A 421 1.85 -13.09 9.51
C ALA A 421 0.54 -12.87 10.29
N TRP A 422 -0.50 -12.32 9.64
CA TRP A 422 -1.83 -12.15 10.21
C TRP A 422 -2.46 -13.48 10.62
N TRP A 423 -2.48 -14.48 9.73
CA TRP A 423 -3.06 -15.79 10.03
C TRP A 423 -2.35 -16.43 11.23
N LYS A 424 -1.00 -16.46 11.20
CA LYS A 424 -0.17 -16.99 12.29
C LYS A 424 -0.40 -16.30 13.64
N ALA A 425 -0.82 -15.03 13.63
CA ALA A 425 -1.12 -14.27 14.84
C ALA A 425 -2.53 -14.51 15.37
N THR A 426 -3.46 -14.97 14.53
CA THR A 426 -4.90 -15.01 14.81
C THR A 426 -5.52 -16.41 14.85
N HIS A 427 -4.74 -17.45 14.52
CA HIS A 427 -5.10 -18.86 14.59
C HIS A 427 -3.98 -19.59 15.34
#